data_AF-A0A662Q411-F1
#
_entry.id   AF-A0A662Q411-F1
#
_cell.length_a   1.000
_cell.length_b   1.000
_cell.length_c   1.000
_cell.angle_alpha   90.00
_cell.angle_beta   90.00
_cell.angle_gamma   90.00
#
_symmetry.space_group_name_H-M   'P 1'
#
loop_
_entity.id
_entity.type
_entity.pdbx_description
1 polymer ?
#
loop_
_entity_poly.entity_id
_entity_poly.type
_entity_poly.pdbx_seq_one_letter_code
_entity_poly.pdbx_strand_id
1 'polypeptide(L)' 'MTYKIKNKTRRPMVVNLPDENGQLKKAVYLPPRGEAVISEEEFRSPDVQAKVRQGVLRYSYV' A
#
# COMPACT_ATOMS: atom_id res chain seq x y z
N MET A 1 -6.36 -10.54 -8.48
CA MET A 1 -7.06 -10.45 -7.18
C MET A 1 -6.89 -9.03 -6.61
N THR A 2 -7.69 -8.60 -5.63
CA THR A 2 -7.52 -7.28 -4.99
C THR A 2 -7.23 -7.42 -3.50
N TYR A 3 -6.50 -6.45 -2.96
CA TYR A 3 -6.13 -6.39 -1.57
C TYR A 3 -6.61 -5.07 -0.99
N LYS A 4 -7.16 -5.11 0.21
CA LYS A 4 -7.41 -3.91 1.00
C LYS A 4 -6.22 -3.68 1.92
N ILE A 5 -5.58 -2.53 1.80
CA ILE A 5 -4.53 -2.08 2.71
C ILE A 5 -5.08 -1.02 3.67
N LYS A 6 -4.59 -1.04 4.92
CA LYS A 6 -4.99 -0.15 5.99
C LYS A 6 -3.79 0.44 6.69
N ASN A 7 -3.75 1.77 6.81
CA ASN A 7 -2.76 2.47 7.62
C ASN A 7 -3.02 2.21 9.11
N LYS A 8 -2.08 1.59 9.82
CA LYS A 8 -2.19 1.35 11.27
C LYS A 8 -1.75 2.53 12.12
N THR A 9 -1.03 3.47 11.54
CA THR A 9 -0.42 4.59 12.25
C THR A 9 -1.42 5.72 12.47
N ARG A 10 -1.07 6.64 13.37
CA ARG A 10 -1.80 7.89 13.61
C ARG A 10 -1.36 9.03 12.69
N ARG A 11 -0.42 8.76 11.77
CA ARG A 11 0.10 9.74 10.82
C ARG A 11 -0.35 9.35 9.40
N PRO A 12 -0.55 10.32 8.50
CA PRO A 12 -0.76 9.99 7.11
C PRO A 12 0.49 9.35 6.52
N MET A 13 0.30 8.52 5.50
CA MET A 13 1.40 7.94 4.74
C MET A 13 1.08 7.93 3.25
N VAL A 14 2.13 7.89 2.45
CA VAL A 14 2.02 7.68 1.00
C VAL A 14 2.57 6.31 0.68
N VAL A 15 1.85 5.58 -0.14
CA VAL A 15 2.26 4.30 -0.70
C VAL A 15 2.57 4.51 -2.18
N ASN A 16 3.81 4.22 -2.55
CA ASN A 16 4.29 4.34 -3.92
C ASN A 16 4.08 3.02 -4.64
N LEU A 17 3.39 3.08 -5.77
CA LEU A 17 3.04 1.95 -6.60
C LEU A 17 3.78 2.11 -7.94
N PRO A 18 4.96 1.47 -8.08
CA PRO A 18 5.70 1.47 -9.33
C PRO A 18 5.01 0.60 -10.39
N ASP A 19 5.33 0.82 -11.66
CA ASP A 19 5.04 -0.10 -12.75
C ASP A 19 6.07 -1.25 -12.83
N GLU A 20 5.88 -2.15 -13.79
CA GLU A 20 6.78 -3.27 -14.07
C GLU A 20 8.22 -2.85 -14.44
N ASN A 21 8.42 -1.59 -14.86
CA ASN A 21 9.73 -1.03 -15.20
C ASN A 21 10.39 -0.29 -14.01
N GLY A 22 9.74 -0.29 -12.84
CA GLY A 22 10.22 0.40 -11.64
C GLY A 22 9.99 1.92 -11.64
N GLN A 23 9.26 2.46 -12.61
CA GLN A 23 8.87 3.86 -12.63
C GLN A 23 7.63 4.10 -11.77
N LEU A 24 7.55 5.24 -11.09
CA LEU A 24 6.40 5.55 -10.24
C LEU A 24 5.14 5.77 -11.09
N LYS A 25 4.24 4.78 -11.09
CA LYS A 25 2.96 4.83 -11.81
C LYS A 25 1.89 5.58 -11.02
N LYS A 26 1.85 5.35 -9.70
CA LYS A 26 0.77 5.85 -8.85
C LYS A 26 1.26 6.03 -7.41
N ALA A 27 0.74 7.03 -6.74
CA ALA A 27 0.93 7.24 -5.30
C ALA A 27 -0.43 7.25 -4.62
N VAL A 28 -0.60 6.44 -3.58
CA VAL A 28 -1.83 6.37 -2.79
C VAL A 28 -1.58 7.05 -1.46
N TYR A 29 -2.28 8.17 -1.25
CA TYR A 29 -2.33 8.81 0.05
C TYR A 29 -3.30 8.06 0.96
N LEU A 30 -2.78 7.60 2.10
CA LEU A 30 -3.57 6.95 3.14
C LEU A 30 -3.62 7.85 4.39
N PRO A 31 -4.81 8.39 4.74
CA PRO A 31 -4.96 9.11 5.99
C PRO A 31 -4.72 8.19 7.20
N PRO A 32 -4.55 8.74 8.42
CA PRO A 32 -4.48 7.95 9.63
C PRO A 32 -5.66 6.98 9.73
N ARG A 33 -5.40 5.69 10.00
CA ARG A 33 -6.43 4.63 10.04
C ARG A 33 -7.20 4.41 8.71
N GLY A 34 -6.82 5.10 7.64
CA GLY A 34 -7.45 5.01 6.32
C GLY A 34 -7.19 3.69 5.62
N GLU A 35 -8.05 3.38 4.65
CA GLU A 35 -8.04 2.15 3.86
C GLU A 35 -8.01 2.48 2.36
N ALA A 36 -7.36 1.63 1.58
CA ALA A 36 -7.42 1.66 0.12
C ALA A 36 -7.49 0.24 -0.43
N VAL A 37 -8.15 0.09 -1.57
CA VAL A 37 -8.13 -1.16 -2.33
C VAL A 37 -7.11 -1.01 -3.45
N ILE A 38 -6.22 -2.00 -3.55
CA ILE A 38 -5.15 -2.07 -4.54
C ILE A 38 -5.19 -3.41 -5.26
N SER A 39 -4.61 -3.47 -6.46
CA SER A 39 -4.47 -4.72 -7.21
C SER A 39 -3.40 -5.64 -6.56
N GLU A 40 -3.39 -6.90 -6.98
CA GLU A 40 -2.36 -7.85 -6.58
C GLU A 40 -0.94 -7.43 -7.01
N GLU A 41 -0.81 -6.84 -8.19
CA GLU A 41 0.47 -6.30 -8.68
C GLU A 41 0.93 -5.12 -7.81
N GLU A 42 0.03 -4.17 -7.53
CA GLU A 42 0.28 -3.05 -6.64
C GLU A 42 0.66 -3.53 -5.21
N PHE A 43 0.03 -4.59 -4.73
CA PHE A 43 0.35 -5.19 -3.43
C PHE A 43 1.75 -5.81 -3.39
N ARG A 44 2.22 -6.41 -4.48
CA ARG A 44 3.56 -6.98 -4.60
C ARG A 44 4.67 -5.93 -4.70
N SER A 45 4.32 -4.65 -4.82
CA SER A 45 5.32 -3.58 -4.89
C SER A 45 6.26 -3.56 -3.67
N PRO A 46 7.55 -3.23 -3.86
CA PRO A 46 8.53 -3.20 -2.77
C PRO A 46 8.12 -2.30 -1.61
N ASP A 47 7.51 -1.15 -1.91
CA ASP A 47 7.09 -0.17 -0.90
C ASP A 47 5.93 -0.66 -0.04
N VAL A 48 4.90 -1.28 -0.65
CA VAL A 48 3.80 -1.92 0.10
C VAL A 48 4.35 -3.02 1.01
N GLN A 49 5.17 -3.92 0.45
CA GLN A 49 5.74 -5.04 1.22
C GLN A 49 6.64 -4.57 2.36
N ALA A 50 7.47 -3.54 2.14
CA ALA A 50 8.30 -2.95 3.19
C ALA A 50 7.44 -2.39 4.34
N LYS A 51 6.40 -1.62 4.02
CA LYS A 51 5.48 -1.04 5.00
C LYS A 51 4.64 -2.08 5.74
N VAL A 52 4.29 -3.18 5.08
CA VAL A 52 3.64 -4.34 5.73
C VAL A 52 4.61 -5.01 6.72
N ARG A 53 5.87 -5.25 6.31
CA ARG A 53 6.90 -5.85 7.20
C ARG A 53 7.23 -4.95 8.38
N GLN A 54 7.25 -3.63 8.19
CA GLN A 54 7.40 -2.65 9.28
C GLN A 54 6.17 -2.57 10.20
N GLY A 55 5.06 -3.22 9.85
CA GLY A 55 3.84 -3.25 10.64
C GLY A 55 3.03 -1.95 10.62
N VAL A 56 3.36 -1.01 9.71
CA VAL A 56 2.64 0.26 9.53
C VAL A 56 1.44 0.12 8.59
N LEU A 57 1.47 -0.86 7.69
CA LEU A 57 0.32 -1.28 6.88
C LEU A 57 -0.19 -2.65 7.36
N ARG A 58 -1.51 -2.80 7.44
CA ARG A 58 -2.21 -4.09 7.50
C ARG A 58 -2.86 -4.34 6.15
N TYR A 59 -2.97 -5.58 5.73
CA TYR A 59 -3.74 -5.95 4.55
C TYR A 59 -4.78 -7.03 4.86
N SER A 60 -5.81 -7.10 4.04
CA SER A 60 -6.79 -8.18 3.98
C SER A 60 -7.16 -8.46 2.53
N TYR A 61 -7.52 -9.71 2.25
CA TYR A 61 -8.04 -10.10 0.95
C TYR A 61 -9.48 -9.58 0.76
N VAL A 62 -9.85 -9.24 -0.48
CA VAL A 62 -11.20 -8.81 -0.88
C VAL A 62 -11.69 -9.65 -2.04
#